data_AF-A0A1A8A4L9-F1
#
_entry.id   AF-A0A1A8A4L9-F1
#
_cell.length_a   1.000
_cell.length_b   1.000
_cell.length_c   1.000
_cell.angle_alpha   90.00
_cell.angle_beta   90.00
_cell.angle_gamma   90.00
#
_symmetry.space_group_name_H-M   'P 1'
#
loop_
_entity.id
_entity.type
_entity.pdbx_description
1 polymer ?
#
loop_
_entity_poly.entity_id
_entity_poly.type
_entity_poly.pdbx_seq_one_letter_code
_entity_poly.pdbx_strand_id
1 'polypeptide(L)' 'EITCPGNCNNKGRCINGQCACNDGFTGADCSEKTCPNNCRNHGRCVNGKCVCDSGFTGADCSEITCPG' A
#
# COMPACT_ATOMS: atom_id res chain seq x y z
N GLU A 1 -22.63 16.94 8.51
CA GLU A 1 -21.33 17.27 7.89
C GLU A 1 -20.65 15.96 7.54
N ILE A 2 -20.35 15.72 6.26
CA ILE A 2 -19.70 14.49 5.84
C ILE A 2 -18.19 14.78 5.76
N THR A 3 -17.50 14.54 6.87
CA THR A 3 -16.05 14.77 6.99
C THR A 3 -15.29 13.50 6.66
N CYS A 4 -14.27 13.60 5.81
CA CYS A 4 -13.39 12.47 5.55
C CYS A 4 -12.39 12.26 6.70
N PRO A 5 -12.07 10.99 7.03
CA PRO A 5 -11.09 10.68 8.06
C PRO A 5 -9.72 11.27 7.67
N GLY A 6 -9.08 11.96 8.62
CA GLY A 6 -7.76 12.57 8.44
C GLY A 6 -7.67 13.58 7.27
N ASN A 7 -8.80 14.08 6.75
CA ASN A 7 -8.86 14.86 5.51
C ASN A 7 -8.11 14.18 4.34
N CYS A 8 -8.20 12.86 4.27
CA CYS A 8 -7.48 12.02 3.31
C CYS A 8 -5.95 12.23 3.33
N ASN A 9 -5.39 12.69 4.45
CA ASN A 9 -3.97 13.01 4.65
C ASN A 9 -3.37 13.94 3.56
N ASN A 10 -4.19 14.73 2.88
CA ASN A 10 -3.81 15.48 1.66
C ASN A 10 -3.20 14.58 0.55
N LYS A 11 -3.53 13.29 0.55
CA LYS A 11 -3.08 12.24 -0.37
C LYS A 11 -4.24 11.67 -1.20
N GLY A 12 -5.35 12.39 -1.25
CA GLY A 12 -6.54 12.00 -1.97
C GLY A 12 -7.59 13.10 -1.95
N ARG A 13 -8.74 12.80 -2.53
CA ARG A 13 -9.90 13.68 -2.58
C ARG A 13 -11.03 13.11 -1.72
N CYS A 14 -11.63 13.95 -0.89
CA CYS A 14 -12.83 13.59 -0.15
C CYS A 14 -14.06 13.60 -1.07
N ILE A 15 -14.75 12.46 -1.19
CA ILE A 15 -15.96 12.27 -2.00
C ILE A 15 -17.00 11.57 -1.13
N ASN A 16 -18.05 12.30 -0.74
CA ASN A 16 -19.15 11.76 0.10
C ASN A 16 -18.66 11.04 1.37
N GLY A 17 -17.58 11.50 1.99
CA GLY A 17 -17.06 10.93 3.25
C GLY A 17 -16.11 9.75 3.07
N GLN A 18 -15.89 9.33 1.82
CA GLN A 18 -14.82 8.42 1.45
C GLN A 18 -13.64 9.17 0.84
N CYS A 19 -12.45 8.71 1.15
CA CYS A 19 -11.23 9.19 0.52
C CYS A 19 -10.95 8.42 -0.77
N ALA A 20 -11.00 9.13 -1.90
CA ALA A 20 -10.45 8.65 -3.15
C ALA A 20 -8.95 8.96 -3.17
N CYS A 21 -8.12 7.96 -2.89
CA CYS A 21 -6.68 8.12 -2.77
C CYS A 21 -5.99 8.35 -4.12
N ASN A 22 -4.90 9.13 -4.09
CA ASN A 22 -4.02 9.32 -5.23
C ASN A 22 -3.22 8.03 -5.51
N ASP A 23 -2.72 7.90 -6.74
CA ASP A 23 -1.84 6.81 -7.13
C ASP A 23 -0.68 6.66 -6.13
N GLY A 24 -0.45 5.44 -5.66
CA GLY A 24 0.56 5.18 -4.64
C GLY A 24 0.03 5.16 -3.19
N PHE A 25 -1.24 5.51 -2.96
CA PHE A 25 -1.86 5.56 -1.62
C PHE A 25 -3.16 4.76 -1.53
N THR A 26 -3.47 4.27 -0.34
CA THR A 26 -4.64 3.45 -0.03
C THR A 26 -5.02 3.60 1.44
N GLY A 27 -6.02 2.83 1.88
CA GLY A 27 -6.60 2.93 3.22
C GLY A 27 -7.74 3.94 3.31
N ALA A 28 -8.42 3.97 4.45
CA ALA A 28 -9.62 4.78 4.67
C ALA A 28 -9.36 6.30 4.58
N ASP A 29 -8.14 6.73 4.89
CA ASP A 29 -7.69 8.11 4.94
C ASP A 29 -6.47 8.38 4.03
N CYS A 30 -6.11 7.47 3.14
CA CYS A 30 -4.93 7.57 2.27
C CYS A 30 -3.60 7.70 3.00
N SER A 31 -3.52 7.28 4.28
CA SER A 31 -2.27 7.25 5.03
C SER A 31 -1.35 6.10 4.60
N GLU A 32 -1.91 5.02 4.08
CA GLU A 32 -1.17 3.84 3.67
C GLU A 32 -0.62 4.03 2.26
N LYS A 33 0.62 3.63 2.01
CA LYS A 33 1.18 3.59 0.66
C LYS A 33 0.90 2.23 0.03
N THR A 34 0.43 2.22 -1.22
CA THR A 34 0.33 0.99 -2.01
C THR A 34 1.71 0.44 -2.31
N CYS A 35 1.84 -0.87 -2.30
CA CYS A 35 3.09 -1.53 -2.67
C CYS A 35 3.13 -1.88 -4.16
N PRO A 36 4.33 -1.88 -4.77
CA PRO A 36 4.51 -2.31 -6.15
C PRO A 36 3.99 -3.74 -6.32
N ASN A 37 3.17 -3.97 -7.36
CA ASN A 37 2.55 -5.26 -7.69
C ASN A 37 1.87 -5.98 -6.51
N ASN A 38 1.41 -5.24 -5.49
CA ASN A 38 0.88 -5.80 -4.25
C ASN A 38 1.81 -6.87 -3.61
N CYS A 39 3.13 -6.65 -3.70
CA CYS A 39 4.14 -7.60 -3.24
C CYS A 39 3.99 -9.00 -3.87
N ARG A 40 3.43 -9.08 -5.09
CA ARG A 40 3.10 -10.31 -5.82
C ARG A 40 2.27 -11.33 -5.01
N ASN A 41 1.61 -10.89 -3.93
CA ASN A 41 1.02 -11.77 -2.92
C ASN A 41 2.02 -12.77 -2.29
N HIS A 42 3.32 -12.46 -2.34
CA HIS A 42 4.43 -13.19 -1.71
C HIS A 42 5.03 -12.39 -0.54
N GLY A 43 4.22 -11.54 0.07
CA GLY A 43 4.64 -10.71 1.18
C GLY A 43 3.55 -9.74 1.63
N ARG A 44 3.85 -9.01 2.70
CA ARG A 44 2.98 -7.99 3.26
C ARG A 44 3.41 -6.61 2.80
N CYS A 45 2.45 -5.82 2.34
CA CYS A 45 2.67 -4.39 2.13
C CYS A 45 2.68 -3.64 3.46
N VAL A 46 3.80 -2.96 3.77
CA VAL A 46 3.94 -2.14 4.97
C VAL A 46 4.50 -0.78 4.57
N ASN A 47 3.67 0.27 4.65
CA ASN A 47 4.06 1.65 4.30
C ASN A 47 4.68 1.77 2.90
N GLY A 48 4.15 1.04 1.90
CA GLY A 48 4.62 1.09 0.51
C GLY A 48 5.91 0.29 0.28
N LYS A 49 6.38 -0.45 1.28
CA LYS A 49 7.48 -1.39 1.17
C LYS A 49 6.96 -2.82 1.32
N CYS A 50 7.42 -3.70 0.44
CA CYS A 50 7.11 -5.11 0.56
C CYS A 50 8.01 -5.78 1.60
N VAL A 51 7.37 -6.45 2.55
CA VAL A 51 8.01 -7.38 3.48
C VAL A 51 7.74 -8.77 2.93
N CYS A 52 8.73 -9.35 2.27
CA CYS A 52 8.58 -10.62 1.58
C CYS A 52 8.53 -11.81 2.53
N ASP A 53 7.76 -12.81 2.13
CA ASP A 53 7.70 -14.09 2.82
C ASP A 53 9.02 -14.86 2.65
N SER A 54 9.26 -15.85 3.52
CA SER A 54 10.51 -16.63 3.48
C SER A 54 10.67 -17.34 2.13
N GLY A 55 11.83 -17.14 1.50
CA GLY A 55 12.10 -17.65 0.15
C GLY A 55 11.77 -16.67 -0.97
N PHE A 56 11.23 -15.49 -0.67
CA PHE A 56 11.02 -14.40 -1.63
C PHE A 56 11.82 -13.16 -1.26
N THR A 57 12.27 -12.41 -2.27
CA THR A 57 13.07 -11.19 -2.14
C THR A 57 12.74 -10.22 -3.30
N GLY A 58 13.40 -9.08 -3.32
CA GLY A 58 13.17 -8.01 -4.29
C GLY A 58 12.17 -6.95 -3.81
N ALA A 59 11.99 -5.90 -4.60
CA ALA A 59 11.16 -4.75 -4.23
C ALA A 59 9.66 -5.06 -4.14
N ASP A 60 9.20 -6.08 -4.87
CA ASP A 60 7.82 -6.55 -4.93
C ASP A 60 7.68 -8.05 -4.61
N CYS A 61 8.70 -8.67 -4.00
CA CYS A 61 8.72 -10.11 -3.69
C CYS A 61 8.58 -11.04 -4.90
N SER A 62 8.98 -10.57 -6.09
CA SER A 62 8.99 -11.38 -7.31
C SER A 62 10.20 -12.30 -7.45
N GLU A 63 11.27 -12.06 -6.70
CA GLU A 63 12.50 -12.84 -6.79
C GLU A 63 12.48 -13.96 -5.77
N ILE A 64 12.95 -15.16 -6.15
CA ILE A 64 13.09 -16.29 -5.22
C ILE A 64 14.48 -16.22 -4.60
N THR A 65 14.56 -16.39 -3.29
CA THR A 65 15.84 -16.53 -2.59
C THR A 65 16.37 -17.94 -2.87
N CYS A 66 17.40 -18.06 -3.70
CA CYS A 66 18.04 -19.36 -3.92
C CYS A 66 18.67 -19.86 -2.61
N PRO A 67 18.38 -21.09 -2.16
CA PRO A 67 19.17 -21.71 -1.11
C PRO A 67 20.58 -21.94 -1.67
N GLY A 68 21.59 -21.37 -1.00
CA GLY A 68 23.00 -21.58 -1.33
C GLY A 68 23.46 -23.01 -1.05
#